data_AF-A0A0M9ATF7-F1
#
_entry.id   AF-A0A0M9ATF7-F1
#
_cell.length_a   1.000
_cell.length_b   1.000
_cell.length_c   1.000
_cell.angle_alpha   90.00
_cell.angle_beta   90.00
_cell.angle_gamma   90.00
#
_symmetry.space_group_name_H-M   'P 1'
#
loop_
_entity.id
_entity.type
_entity.pdbx_description
1 polymer ?
#
loop_
_entity_poly.entity_id
_entity_poly.type
_entity_poly.pdbx_seq_one_letter_code
_entity_poly.pdbx_strand_id
1 'polypeptide(L)'
;MITKLDDRGQLMLVGAIVMAASLLALVVVLNSTIYTQNTNPGNSLGEMNEVERQLEAVRTDVDRLTDRIGQRDGYVDVHELNATLTVYSERKAEQIVDRRPAYLRVTLNESASELERVALRQRNRSRAVRSRANRSDWTLVDNATFNESTPFELVIEPRSLTPTTFIARGEDGGDWRLNVSQAPSNAVSVEVTYDNGTTVSESVSGNAARVNVTGGAINGTQRFAFAPGLNAPYDLRVENGHRSDGAYHILVNEASDVDTGNFHTDPGNGQPYVSRELSTAVVDVEYVSDKLSAESQITVRIGGDSE
;
A
#
# COMPACT_ATOMS: atom_id res chain seq x y z
N MET A 1 -34.09 -7.41 -56.76
CA MET A 1 -34.25 -5.98 -56.42
C MET A 1 -34.16 -5.88 -54.91
N ILE A 2 -32.95 -5.66 -54.40
CA ILE A 2 -32.64 -5.70 -52.95
C ILE A 2 -32.98 -4.33 -52.37
N THR A 3 -33.86 -4.32 -51.39
CA THR A 3 -34.39 -3.16 -50.69
C THR A 3 -33.28 -2.39 -49.96
N LYS A 4 -32.95 -1.19 -50.45
CA LYS A 4 -32.21 -0.16 -49.70
C LYS A 4 -33.12 0.39 -48.59
N LEU A 5 -33.08 -0.24 -47.41
CA LEU A 5 -33.70 0.28 -46.19
C LEU A 5 -32.73 0.39 -44.99
N ASP A 6 -31.45 0.03 -45.16
CA ASP A 6 -30.49 -0.03 -44.03
C ASP A 6 -29.77 1.29 -43.69
N ASP A 7 -29.61 2.23 -44.63
CA ASP A 7 -28.73 3.39 -44.38
C ASP A 7 -29.27 4.37 -43.33
N ARG A 8 -30.59 4.48 -43.14
CA ARG A 8 -31.19 5.44 -42.20
C ARG A 8 -31.24 4.94 -40.75
N GLY A 9 -31.48 3.64 -40.55
CA GLY A 9 -31.43 3.03 -39.22
C GLY A 9 -30.01 2.99 -38.66
N GLN A 10 -29.04 2.72 -39.53
CA GLN A 10 -27.63 2.70 -39.16
C GLN A 10 -27.09 4.11 -38.85
N LEU A 11 -27.51 5.15 -39.59
CA LEU A 11 -27.18 6.54 -39.26
C LEU A 11 -27.77 6.99 -37.92
N MET A 12 -28.97 6.52 -37.55
CA MET A 12 -29.57 6.83 -36.25
C MET A 12 -28.83 6.13 -35.10
N LEU A 13 -28.39 4.88 -35.31
CA LEU A 13 -27.60 4.13 -34.33
C LEU A 13 -26.22 4.77 -34.10
N VAL A 14 -25.54 5.14 -35.18
CA VAL A 14 -24.24 5.83 -35.10
C VAL A 14 -24.39 7.19 -34.40
N GLY A 15 -25.46 7.94 -34.70
CA GLY A 15 -25.76 9.19 -34.01
C GLY A 15 -25.99 9.02 -32.51
N ALA A 16 -26.72 7.97 -32.10
CA ALA A 16 -26.97 7.67 -30.70
C ALA A 16 -25.69 7.27 -29.95
N ILE A 17 -24.81 6.48 -30.58
CA ILE A 17 -23.52 6.07 -30.00
C ILE A 17 -22.59 7.29 -29.83
N VAL A 18 -22.52 8.17 -30.83
CA VAL A 18 -21.71 9.39 -30.74
C VAL A 18 -22.23 10.30 -29.63
N MET A 19 -23.55 10.49 -29.52
CA MET A 19 -24.12 11.26 -28.40
C MET A 19 -23.85 10.62 -27.04
N ALA A 20 -23.98 9.30 -26.92
CA ALA A 20 -23.66 8.60 -25.68
C ALA A 20 -22.17 8.76 -25.30
N ALA A 21 -21.26 8.63 -26.27
CA ALA A 21 -19.83 8.85 -26.05
C ALA A 21 -19.52 10.32 -25.70
N SER A 22 -20.18 11.29 -26.32
CA SER A 22 -20.05 12.71 -25.95
C SER A 22 -20.57 13.02 -24.56
N LEU A 23 -21.69 12.41 -24.16
CA LEU A 23 -22.22 12.54 -22.80
C LEU A 23 -21.30 11.87 -21.78
N LEU A 24 -20.71 10.72 -22.12
CA LEU A 24 -19.76 10.03 -21.26
C LEU A 24 -18.45 10.83 -21.12
N ALA A 25 -17.95 11.39 -22.23
CA ALA A 25 -16.82 12.32 -22.21
C ALA A 25 -17.15 13.60 -21.42
N LEU A 26 -18.37 14.12 -21.55
CA LEU A 26 -18.82 15.27 -20.78
C LEU A 26 -18.92 14.92 -19.30
N VAL A 27 -19.43 13.74 -18.92
CA VAL A 27 -19.47 13.29 -17.52
C VAL A 27 -18.06 13.10 -16.97
N VAL A 28 -17.13 12.56 -17.77
CA VAL A 28 -15.72 12.45 -17.40
C VAL A 28 -15.09 13.84 -17.18
N VAL A 29 -15.42 14.84 -18.00
CA VAL A 29 -14.93 16.22 -17.86
C VAL A 29 -15.66 16.97 -16.73
N LEU A 30 -16.95 16.74 -16.55
CA LEU A 30 -17.79 17.39 -15.55
C LEU A 30 -17.59 16.79 -14.15
N ASN A 31 -17.00 15.59 -14.06
CA ASN A 31 -16.51 15.03 -12.81
C ASN A 31 -15.34 15.82 -12.21
N SER A 32 -14.77 16.82 -12.89
CA SER A 32 -13.58 17.49 -12.39
C SER A 32 -13.80 18.64 -11.42
N THR A 33 -14.96 19.30 -11.34
CA THR A 33 -15.21 20.24 -10.23
C THR A 33 -16.69 20.62 -10.12
N ILE A 34 -17.30 20.48 -8.94
CA ILE A 34 -18.62 21.05 -8.66
C ILE A 34 -18.42 22.38 -7.94
N TYR A 35 -18.79 23.47 -8.61
CA TYR A 35 -18.77 24.83 -8.04
C TYR A 35 -20.18 25.26 -7.67
N THR A 36 -20.44 25.51 -6.39
CA THR A 36 -21.71 26.10 -5.93
C THR A 36 -21.43 27.53 -5.44
N GLN A 37 -21.97 28.53 -6.13
CA GLN A 37 -21.78 29.95 -5.81
C GLN A 37 -22.94 30.49 -4.94
N ASN A 38 -22.62 31.11 -3.80
CA ASN A 38 -23.58 31.95 -3.07
C ASN A 38 -23.45 33.40 -3.55
N THR A 39 -24.29 33.78 -4.51
CA THR A 39 -24.65 35.16 -4.94
C THR A 39 -23.74 36.33 -4.50
N ASN A 40 -22.69 36.65 -5.28
CA ASN A 40 -22.23 38.04 -5.49
C ASN A 40 -21.35 38.19 -6.78
N PRO A 41 -21.86 38.68 -7.92
CA PRO A 41 -21.19 38.59 -9.23
C PRO A 41 -19.92 39.44 -9.44
N GLY A 42 -19.59 40.39 -8.55
CA GLY A 42 -18.49 41.34 -8.75
C GLY A 42 -17.10 40.87 -8.29
N ASN A 43 -17.03 39.78 -7.50
CA ASN A 43 -15.81 39.32 -6.82
C ASN A 43 -15.34 37.92 -7.27
N SER A 44 -16.06 37.30 -8.22
CA SER A 44 -15.94 35.88 -8.54
C SER A 44 -14.59 35.48 -9.16
N LEU A 45 -13.99 36.33 -10.01
CA LEU A 45 -12.72 36.00 -10.68
C LEU A 45 -11.54 35.88 -9.70
N GLY A 46 -11.48 36.76 -8.68
CA GLY A 46 -10.41 36.69 -7.67
C GLY A 46 -10.53 35.48 -6.75
N GLU A 47 -11.76 35.05 -6.48
CA GLU A 47 -12.08 33.91 -5.62
C GLU A 47 -11.89 32.58 -6.38
N MET A 48 -12.22 32.53 -7.67
CA MET A 48 -11.90 31.40 -8.55
C MET A 48 -10.39 31.18 -8.69
N ASN A 49 -9.63 32.24 -8.97
CA ASN A 49 -8.16 32.17 -9.04
C ASN A 49 -7.53 31.69 -7.72
N GLU A 50 -8.16 32.00 -6.58
CA GLU A 50 -7.69 31.51 -5.29
C GLU A 50 -7.93 30.01 -5.14
N VAL A 51 -9.13 29.51 -5.48
CA VAL A 51 -9.41 28.07 -5.47
C VAL A 51 -8.44 27.33 -6.37
N GLU A 52 -8.22 27.80 -7.59
CA GLU A 52 -7.24 27.20 -8.52
C GLU A 52 -5.82 27.15 -7.92
N ARG A 53 -5.38 28.23 -7.26
CA ARG A 53 -4.08 28.24 -6.56
C ARG A 53 -4.02 27.24 -5.40
N GLN A 54 -5.09 27.09 -4.64
CA GLN A 54 -5.14 26.12 -3.56
C GLN A 54 -5.14 24.68 -4.11
N LEU A 55 -5.89 24.41 -5.17
CA LEU A 55 -5.90 23.09 -5.83
C LEU A 55 -4.52 22.72 -6.37
N GLU A 56 -3.83 23.64 -7.03
CA GLU A 56 -2.48 23.40 -7.53
C GLU A 56 -1.46 23.19 -6.40
N ALA A 57 -1.59 23.95 -5.31
CA ALA A 57 -0.77 23.76 -4.11
C ALA A 57 -1.02 22.38 -3.46
N VAL A 58 -2.29 21.95 -3.37
CA VAL A 58 -2.63 20.62 -2.86
C VAL A 58 -2.06 19.55 -3.76
N ARG A 59 -2.20 19.65 -5.09
CA ARG A 59 -1.62 18.69 -6.04
C ARG A 59 -0.12 18.51 -5.82
N THR A 60 0.60 19.62 -5.83
CA THR A 60 2.05 19.62 -5.64
C THR A 60 2.46 19.05 -4.27
N ASP A 61 1.68 19.35 -3.22
CA ASP A 61 1.94 18.82 -1.89
C ASP A 61 1.65 17.32 -1.81
N VAL A 62 0.57 16.82 -2.42
CA VAL A 62 0.24 15.40 -2.50
C VAL A 62 1.34 14.63 -3.23
N ASP A 63 1.80 15.12 -4.38
CA ASP A 63 2.92 14.53 -5.15
C ASP A 63 4.17 14.36 -4.26
N ARG A 64 4.55 15.41 -3.54
CA ARG A 64 5.70 15.36 -2.62
C ARG A 64 5.49 14.41 -1.44
N LEU A 65 4.26 14.29 -0.95
CA LEU A 65 3.94 13.37 0.14
C LEU A 65 4.03 11.92 -0.34
N THR A 66 3.49 11.61 -1.52
CA THR A 66 3.61 10.28 -2.13
C THR A 66 5.06 9.92 -2.42
N ASP A 67 5.85 10.85 -2.97
CA ASP A 67 7.28 10.64 -3.21
C ASP A 67 8.05 10.35 -1.93
N ARG A 68 7.78 11.11 -0.86
CA ARG A 68 8.44 10.92 0.43
C ARG A 68 8.11 9.56 1.03
N ILE A 69 6.85 9.13 0.96
CA ILE A 69 6.42 7.82 1.46
C ILE A 69 7.08 6.72 0.62
N GLY A 70 7.03 6.83 -0.71
CA GLY A 70 7.65 5.89 -1.64
C GLY A 70 9.16 5.74 -1.44
N GLN A 71 9.89 6.84 -1.26
CA GLN A 71 11.34 6.81 -0.98
C GLN A 71 11.68 6.12 0.35
N ARG A 72 10.81 6.24 1.36
CA ARG A 72 11.03 5.67 2.69
C ARG A 72 10.75 4.17 2.73
N ASP A 73 9.64 3.74 2.13
CA ASP A 73 9.11 2.38 2.29
C ASP A 73 9.25 1.52 1.02
N GLY A 74 9.72 2.11 -0.09
CA GLY A 74 9.80 1.48 -1.42
C GLY A 74 8.49 1.52 -2.21
N TYR A 75 7.39 1.96 -1.59
CA TYR A 75 6.08 2.13 -2.20
C TYR A 75 5.17 3.04 -1.33
N VAL A 76 3.97 3.35 -1.83
CA VAL A 76 2.97 4.16 -1.11
C VAL A 76 1.85 3.28 -0.56
N ASP A 77 1.81 3.15 0.77
CA ASP A 77 0.78 2.40 1.51
C ASP A 77 -0.49 3.26 1.69
N VAL A 78 -1.66 2.70 1.38
CA VAL A 78 -2.95 3.40 1.44
C VAL A 78 -3.24 4.01 2.81
N HIS A 79 -2.98 3.28 3.90
CA HIS A 79 -3.24 3.78 5.25
C HIS A 79 -2.24 4.86 5.66
N GLU A 80 -0.99 4.73 5.23
CA GLU A 80 0.04 5.72 5.52
C GLU A 80 -0.26 7.04 4.81
N LEU A 81 -0.65 6.99 3.53
CA LEU A 81 -1.05 8.18 2.79
C LEU A 81 -2.30 8.81 3.39
N ASN A 82 -3.34 8.03 3.71
CA ASN A 82 -4.57 8.53 4.30
C ASN A 82 -4.32 9.24 5.66
N ALA A 83 -3.53 8.63 6.54
CA ALA A 83 -3.13 9.25 7.80
C ALA A 83 -2.32 10.54 7.59
N THR A 84 -1.42 10.55 6.59
CA THR A 84 -0.62 11.73 6.24
C THR A 84 -1.49 12.87 5.70
N LEU A 85 -2.46 12.56 4.84
CA LEU A 85 -3.41 13.52 4.28
C LEU A 85 -4.33 14.10 5.36
N THR A 86 -4.72 13.30 6.35
CA THR A 86 -5.49 13.80 7.51
C THR A 86 -4.73 14.90 8.24
N VAL A 87 -3.47 14.64 8.62
CA VAL A 87 -2.61 15.63 9.30
C VAL A 87 -2.33 16.84 8.41
N TYR A 88 -2.12 16.62 7.11
CA TYR A 88 -1.95 17.70 6.15
C TYR A 88 -3.19 18.60 6.06
N SER A 89 -4.38 18.00 5.96
CA SER A 89 -5.66 18.69 5.88
C SER A 89 -5.91 19.54 7.12
N GLU A 90 -5.65 19.00 8.32
CA GLU A 90 -5.79 19.73 9.59
C GLU A 90 -4.87 20.96 9.63
N ARG A 91 -3.59 20.78 9.30
CA ARG A 91 -2.61 21.88 9.28
C ARG A 91 -2.94 22.95 8.24
N LYS A 92 -3.44 22.56 7.07
CA LYS A 92 -3.87 23.53 6.05
C LYS A 92 -5.12 24.29 6.50
N ALA A 93 -6.08 23.61 7.12
CA ALA A 93 -7.26 24.26 7.67
C ALA A 93 -6.86 25.33 8.71
N GLU A 94 -5.94 25.02 9.63
CA GLU A 94 -5.41 26.00 10.60
C GLU A 94 -4.76 27.21 9.91
N GLN A 95 -3.89 26.97 8.91
CA GLN A 95 -3.21 28.04 8.18
C GLN A 95 -4.16 28.96 7.39
N ILE A 96 -5.26 28.40 6.88
CA ILE A 96 -6.26 29.16 6.12
C ILE A 96 -7.10 30.01 7.07
N VAL A 97 -7.58 29.44 8.18
CA VAL A 97 -8.38 30.14 9.21
C VAL A 97 -7.64 31.36 9.76
N ASP A 98 -6.33 31.27 9.98
CA ASP A 98 -5.50 32.40 10.44
C ASP A 98 -5.48 33.58 9.47
N ARG A 99 -5.75 33.33 8.18
CA ARG A 99 -5.73 34.35 7.13
C ARG A 99 -7.13 34.83 6.79
N ARG A 100 -8.13 33.93 6.75
CA ARG A 100 -9.53 34.17 6.35
C ARG A 100 -10.45 33.07 6.90
N PRO A 101 -11.76 33.35 7.10
CA PRO A 101 -12.73 32.30 7.44
C PRO A 101 -13.01 31.39 6.24
N ALA A 102 -12.09 30.45 6.00
CA ALA A 102 -12.22 29.40 4.99
C ALA A 102 -11.66 28.08 5.54
N TYR A 103 -12.11 26.98 4.95
CA TYR A 103 -11.77 25.62 5.33
C TYR A 103 -11.37 24.83 4.09
N LEU A 104 -10.33 23.99 4.23
CA LEU A 104 -9.86 23.07 3.20
C LEU A 104 -9.81 21.67 3.80
N ARG A 105 -10.53 20.75 3.15
CA ARG A 105 -10.47 19.33 3.46
C ARG A 105 -9.82 18.58 2.32
N VAL A 106 -8.87 17.71 2.67
CA VAL A 106 -8.16 16.86 1.72
C VAL A 106 -8.30 15.43 2.21
N THR A 107 -8.89 14.56 1.41
CA THR A 107 -9.22 13.18 1.81
C THR A 107 -8.87 12.21 0.70
N LEU A 108 -8.28 11.06 1.04
CA LEU A 108 -8.02 10.01 0.07
C LEU A 108 -9.33 9.35 -0.37
N ASN A 109 -9.57 9.32 -1.67
CA ASN A 109 -10.66 8.55 -2.26
C ASN A 109 -10.15 7.16 -2.61
N GLU A 110 -10.17 6.25 -1.64
CA GLU A 110 -9.68 4.88 -1.81
C GLU A 110 -10.45 4.10 -2.89
N SER A 111 -11.73 4.42 -3.11
CA SER A 111 -12.58 3.75 -4.12
C SER A 111 -12.28 4.20 -5.55
N ALA A 112 -11.82 5.43 -5.74
CA ALA A 112 -11.39 5.96 -7.03
C ALA A 112 -9.89 5.75 -7.30
N SER A 113 -9.12 5.39 -6.28
CA SER A 113 -7.69 5.11 -6.38
C SER A 113 -7.41 3.74 -6.99
N GLU A 114 -6.26 3.59 -7.63
CA GLU A 114 -5.81 2.31 -8.17
C GLU A 114 -4.84 1.64 -7.21
N LEU A 115 -5.10 0.37 -6.92
CA LEU A 115 -4.32 -0.45 -6.01
C LEU A 115 -3.56 -1.52 -6.79
N GLU A 116 -2.32 -1.74 -6.41
CA GLU A 116 -1.46 -2.73 -7.06
C GLU A 116 -1.28 -3.93 -6.12
N ARG A 117 -0.25 -3.90 -5.28
CA ARG A 117 0.19 -5.02 -4.44
C ARG A 117 -0.45 -5.00 -3.06
N VAL A 118 -0.26 -6.08 -2.31
CA VAL A 118 -0.73 -6.25 -0.94
C VAL A 118 0.45 -6.26 0.02
N ALA A 119 0.32 -5.49 1.09
CA ALA A 119 1.31 -5.37 2.14
C ALA A 119 0.84 -6.08 3.41
N LEU A 120 1.60 -7.06 3.89
CA LEU A 120 1.41 -7.72 5.17
C LEU A 120 2.40 -7.15 6.17
N ARG A 121 1.89 -6.63 7.30
CA ARG A 121 2.74 -5.86 8.22
C ARG A 121 2.44 -6.19 9.68
N GLN A 122 3.49 -6.18 10.50
CA GLN A 122 3.43 -5.99 11.94
C GLN A 122 4.53 -4.99 12.31
N ARG A 123 4.16 -3.82 12.87
CA ARG A 123 5.13 -2.75 13.18
C ARG A 123 5.69 -2.82 14.61
N ASN A 124 4.99 -3.48 15.53
CA ASN A 124 5.40 -3.54 16.93
C ASN A 124 6.42 -4.64 17.18
N ARG A 125 7.69 -4.24 17.36
CA ARG A 125 8.82 -5.16 17.61
C ARG A 125 8.72 -5.94 18.92
N SER A 126 7.94 -5.46 19.88
CA SER A 126 7.75 -6.11 21.18
C SER A 126 6.54 -7.05 21.19
N ARG A 127 5.90 -7.26 20.04
CA ARG A 127 4.77 -8.16 19.89
C ARG A 127 5.23 -9.49 19.30
N ALA A 128 4.66 -10.58 19.81
CA ALA A 128 4.86 -11.92 19.30
C ALA A 128 4.42 -12.04 17.82
N VAL A 129 5.10 -12.87 17.03
CA VAL A 129 4.70 -13.15 15.63
C VAL A 129 3.50 -14.10 15.64
N ARG A 130 2.30 -13.55 15.81
CA ARG A 130 1.04 -14.30 15.88
C ARG A 130 0.00 -13.68 14.97
N SER A 131 -0.90 -14.51 14.43
CA SER A 131 -2.03 -14.03 13.65
C SER A 131 -2.98 -13.16 14.48
N ARG A 132 -3.94 -12.52 13.81
CA ARG A 132 -5.10 -11.85 14.43
C ARG A 132 -5.82 -12.73 15.45
N ALA A 133 -5.97 -14.02 15.15
CA ALA A 133 -6.61 -15.00 16.03
C ALA A 133 -5.67 -15.55 17.13
N ASN A 134 -4.51 -14.93 17.36
CA ASN A 134 -3.46 -15.35 18.30
C ASN A 134 -2.90 -16.76 18.03
N ARG A 135 -3.00 -17.26 16.79
CA ARG A 135 -2.37 -18.52 16.41
C ARG A 135 -0.86 -18.32 16.29
N SER A 136 -0.12 -19.32 16.77
CA SER A 136 1.35 -19.32 16.69
C SER A 136 1.86 -19.98 15.42
N ASP A 137 1.05 -20.88 14.87
CA ASP A 137 1.27 -21.53 13.58
C ASP A 137 0.16 -21.04 12.66
N TRP A 138 0.53 -20.39 11.57
CA TRP A 138 -0.43 -19.75 10.68
C TRP A 138 0.18 -19.43 9.32
N THR A 139 -0.69 -19.32 8.32
CA THR A 139 -0.34 -18.93 6.96
C THR A 139 -0.30 -17.41 6.84
N LEU A 140 0.78 -16.89 6.27
CA LEU A 140 0.94 -15.48 5.94
C LEU A 140 0.28 -15.17 4.58
N VAL A 141 0.58 -16.00 3.58
CA VAL A 141 0.06 -15.90 2.23
C VAL A 141 0.20 -17.28 1.56
N ASP A 142 -0.77 -17.66 0.74
CA ASP A 142 -0.71 -18.84 -0.12
C ASP A 142 -0.40 -18.40 -1.55
N ASN A 143 0.16 -19.28 -2.39
CA ASN A 143 0.29 -19.01 -3.83
C ASN A 143 1.10 -17.73 -4.23
N ALA A 144 1.98 -17.21 -3.37
CA ALA A 144 2.69 -15.94 -3.61
C ALA A 144 3.93 -16.09 -4.49
N THR A 145 4.22 -15.09 -5.32
CA THR A 145 5.51 -14.97 -6.02
C THR A 145 6.38 -13.91 -5.36
N PHE A 146 7.64 -14.26 -5.06
CA PHE A 146 8.64 -13.34 -4.54
C PHE A 146 9.79 -13.12 -5.51
N ASN A 147 10.17 -11.86 -5.71
CA ASN A 147 11.34 -11.40 -6.46
C ASN A 147 11.95 -10.15 -5.78
N GLU A 148 12.93 -9.52 -6.43
CA GLU A 148 13.60 -8.31 -5.92
C GLU A 148 12.66 -7.13 -5.67
N SER A 149 11.52 -7.06 -6.36
CA SER A 149 10.52 -6.01 -6.23
C SER A 149 9.50 -6.28 -5.12
N THR A 150 9.42 -7.49 -4.57
CA THR A 150 8.50 -7.87 -3.48
C THR A 150 9.29 -8.09 -2.19
N PRO A 151 9.57 -7.03 -1.41
CA PRO A 151 10.37 -7.14 -0.20
C PRO A 151 9.71 -8.07 0.82
N PHE A 152 10.53 -8.94 1.42
CA PHE A 152 10.21 -9.66 2.64
C PHE A 152 11.29 -9.36 3.67
N GLU A 153 10.95 -8.52 4.64
CA GLU A 153 11.86 -8.04 5.67
C GLU A 153 11.35 -8.37 7.08
N LEU A 154 12.30 -8.70 7.96
CA LEU A 154 12.06 -9.08 9.35
C LEU A 154 12.99 -8.30 10.28
N VAL A 155 12.45 -7.86 11.42
CA VAL A 155 13.24 -7.52 12.61
C VAL A 155 12.72 -8.39 13.73
N ILE A 156 13.53 -9.34 14.20
CA ILE A 156 13.06 -10.43 15.04
C ILE A 156 13.97 -10.63 16.26
N GLU A 157 13.35 -10.77 17.42
CA GLU A 157 13.96 -10.98 18.73
C GLU A 157 13.46 -12.32 19.31
N PRO A 158 14.25 -13.40 19.18
CA PRO A 158 13.89 -14.69 19.74
C PRO A 158 13.97 -14.70 21.26
N ARG A 159 13.00 -15.35 21.90
CA ARG A 159 12.87 -15.49 23.37
C ARG A 159 13.15 -16.90 23.87
N SER A 160 13.56 -17.79 22.98
CA SER A 160 13.60 -19.23 23.22
C SER A 160 14.62 -19.90 22.32
N LEU A 161 15.19 -21.01 22.80
CA LEU A 161 16.04 -21.90 22.00
C LEU A 161 15.26 -22.65 20.92
N THR A 162 13.97 -22.91 21.14
CA THR A 162 13.05 -23.36 20.08
C THR A 162 12.84 -22.23 19.08
N PRO A 163 13.09 -22.45 17.77
CA PRO A 163 13.00 -21.41 16.77
C PRO A 163 11.56 -20.97 16.50
N THR A 164 11.40 -19.71 16.12
CA THR A 164 10.34 -19.28 15.20
C THR A 164 10.79 -19.62 13.79
N THR A 165 9.95 -20.30 13.02
CA THR A 165 10.31 -20.80 11.69
C THR A 165 9.41 -20.18 10.63
N PHE A 166 9.98 -19.51 9.64
CA PHE A 166 9.28 -19.12 8.42
C PHE A 166 9.54 -20.18 7.35
N ILE A 167 8.50 -20.59 6.64
CA ILE A 167 8.58 -21.67 5.66
C ILE A 167 7.93 -21.22 4.37
N ALA A 168 8.69 -21.26 3.28
CA ALA A 168 8.18 -21.12 1.92
C ALA A 168 8.14 -22.51 1.28
N ARG A 169 6.96 -22.96 0.89
CA ARG A 169 6.75 -24.20 0.16
C ARG A 169 6.50 -23.90 -1.31
N GLY A 170 7.29 -24.47 -2.20
CA GLY A 170 7.08 -24.35 -3.65
C GLY A 170 5.93 -25.23 -4.15
N GLU A 171 5.47 -24.98 -5.37
CA GLU A 171 4.44 -25.77 -6.05
C GLU A 171 4.85 -27.25 -6.24
N ASP A 172 6.16 -27.49 -6.36
CA ASP A 172 6.76 -28.82 -6.43
C ASP A 172 6.76 -29.58 -5.08
N GLY A 173 6.30 -28.95 -4.00
CA GLY A 173 6.19 -29.51 -2.66
C GLY A 173 7.47 -29.40 -1.83
N GLY A 174 8.54 -28.80 -2.38
CA GLY A 174 9.78 -28.58 -1.65
C GLY A 174 9.67 -27.46 -0.61
N ASP A 175 10.46 -27.55 0.46
CA ASP A 175 10.42 -26.59 1.58
C ASP A 175 11.75 -25.83 1.74
N TRP A 176 11.66 -24.50 1.79
CA TRP A 176 12.72 -23.61 2.28
C TRP A 176 12.34 -23.09 3.67
N ARG A 177 13.26 -23.15 4.63
CA ARG A 177 12.99 -22.78 6.03
C ARG A 177 14.00 -21.76 6.56
N LEU A 178 13.50 -20.72 7.22
CA LEU A 178 14.27 -19.78 8.02
C LEU A 178 13.92 -19.95 9.50
N ASN A 179 14.84 -20.51 10.26
CA ASN A 179 14.76 -20.70 11.70
C ASN A 179 15.45 -19.53 12.41
N VAL A 180 14.76 -18.90 13.35
CA VAL A 180 15.32 -17.87 14.21
C VAL A 180 15.11 -18.25 15.67
N SER A 181 16.21 -18.43 16.40
CA SER A 181 16.20 -18.83 17.81
C SER A 181 17.21 -18.06 18.62
N GLN A 182 17.06 -18.12 19.94
CA GLN A 182 18.04 -17.56 20.86
C GLN A 182 19.34 -18.37 20.79
N ALA A 183 20.48 -17.68 20.79
CA ALA A 183 21.80 -18.27 20.93
C ALA A 183 22.42 -17.89 22.29
N PRO A 184 23.43 -18.64 22.78
CA PRO A 184 24.19 -18.27 23.96
C PRO A 184 24.80 -16.86 23.85
N SER A 185 25.16 -16.27 24.98
CA SER A 185 25.92 -14.99 25.04
C SER A 185 25.18 -13.79 24.45
N ASN A 186 23.85 -13.72 24.62
CA ASN A 186 23.02 -12.63 24.10
C ASN A 186 23.21 -12.45 22.59
N ALA A 187 22.96 -13.53 21.87
CA ALA A 187 23.04 -13.58 20.42
C ALA A 187 21.75 -14.18 19.83
N VAL A 188 21.53 -13.94 18.56
CA VAL A 188 20.46 -14.52 17.75
C VAL A 188 21.06 -15.54 16.79
N SER A 189 20.57 -16.77 16.82
CA SER A 189 20.89 -17.78 15.80
C SER A 189 19.90 -17.65 14.65
N VAL A 190 20.42 -17.50 13.45
CA VAL A 190 19.65 -17.55 12.21
C VAL A 190 20.15 -18.73 11.39
N GLU A 191 19.26 -19.66 11.08
CA GLU A 191 19.57 -20.83 10.28
C GLU A 191 18.60 -20.92 9.10
N VAL A 192 19.14 -21.15 7.91
CA VAL A 192 18.39 -21.38 6.69
C VAL A 192 18.60 -22.82 6.26
N THR A 193 17.51 -23.57 6.10
CA THR A 193 17.51 -24.93 5.55
C THR A 193 16.88 -24.91 4.17
N TYR A 194 17.61 -25.41 3.18
CA TYR A 194 17.13 -25.55 1.81
C TYR A 194 16.44 -26.90 1.60
N ASP A 195 15.70 -27.04 0.51
CA ASP A 195 14.93 -28.25 0.21
C ASP A 195 15.82 -29.50 0.07
N ASN A 196 17.02 -29.34 -0.46
CA ASN A 196 18.03 -30.40 -0.55
C ASN A 196 18.65 -30.82 0.81
N GLY A 197 18.18 -30.24 1.92
CA GLY A 197 18.64 -30.51 3.29
C GLY A 197 19.94 -29.79 3.69
N THR A 198 20.54 -29.00 2.80
CA THR A 198 21.71 -28.18 3.16
C THR A 198 21.29 -27.02 4.07
N THR A 199 22.21 -26.61 4.94
CA THR A 199 21.95 -25.56 5.95
C THR A 199 23.02 -24.48 5.92
N VAL A 200 22.61 -23.23 6.11
CA VAL A 200 23.49 -22.09 6.39
C VAL A 200 23.10 -21.52 7.75
N SER A 201 24.08 -21.31 8.61
CA SER A 201 23.86 -20.79 9.96
C SER A 201 24.71 -19.54 10.20
N GLU A 202 24.13 -18.53 10.84
CA GLU A 202 24.80 -17.31 11.27
C GLU A 202 24.42 -17.01 12.72
N SER A 203 25.39 -16.56 13.51
CA SER A 203 25.15 -16.04 14.86
C SER A 203 25.37 -14.53 14.88
N VAL A 204 24.35 -13.81 15.33
CA VAL A 204 24.32 -12.34 15.36
C VAL A 204 24.42 -11.87 16.80
N SER A 205 25.38 -11.00 17.10
CA SER A 205 25.47 -10.38 18.42
C SER A 205 24.28 -9.47 18.73
N GLY A 206 23.75 -9.56 19.95
CA GLY A 206 22.58 -8.80 20.38
C GLY A 206 21.33 -9.67 20.53
N ASN A 207 20.23 -9.05 20.92
CA ASN A 207 18.94 -9.72 21.15
C ASN A 207 18.05 -9.79 19.89
N ALA A 208 18.38 -9.04 18.83
CA ALA A 208 17.56 -8.99 17.62
C ALA A 208 18.42 -9.11 16.36
N ALA A 209 17.84 -9.73 15.32
CA ALA A 209 18.40 -9.77 13.98
C ALA A 209 17.50 -9.02 13.00
N ARG A 210 18.12 -8.30 12.05
CA ARG A 210 17.44 -7.76 10.87
C ARG A 210 17.71 -8.69 9.71
N VAL A 211 16.66 -9.23 9.10
CA VAL A 211 16.76 -10.18 8.00
C VAL A 211 16.02 -9.62 6.79
N ASN A 212 16.74 -9.36 5.70
CA ASN A 212 16.13 -9.19 4.39
C ASN A 212 16.05 -10.58 3.77
N VAL A 213 14.86 -11.18 3.80
CA VAL A 213 14.63 -12.59 3.47
C VAL A 213 14.76 -12.80 1.97
N THR A 214 14.05 -12.03 1.15
CA THR A 214 14.14 -12.13 -0.32
C THR A 214 15.51 -11.71 -0.84
N GLY A 215 16.13 -10.71 -0.21
CA GLY A 215 17.50 -10.31 -0.50
C GLY A 215 18.57 -11.26 0.03
N GLY A 216 18.26 -12.17 0.96
CA GLY A 216 19.21 -13.15 1.49
C GLY A 216 20.27 -12.60 2.45
N ALA A 217 19.97 -11.50 3.15
CA ALA A 217 20.93 -10.77 3.98
C ALA A 217 20.54 -10.72 5.47
N ILE A 218 21.56 -10.82 6.33
CA ILE A 218 21.43 -10.69 7.78
C ILE A 218 22.25 -9.47 8.22
N ASN A 219 21.60 -8.53 8.92
CA ASN A 219 22.17 -7.22 9.29
C ASN A 219 22.88 -6.52 8.12
N GLY A 220 22.31 -6.60 6.92
CA GLY A 220 22.81 -5.97 5.71
C GLY A 220 23.94 -6.72 5.00
N THR A 221 24.37 -7.88 5.50
CA THR A 221 25.40 -8.69 4.82
C THR A 221 24.77 -9.92 4.18
N GLN A 222 25.07 -10.19 2.91
CA GLN A 222 24.60 -11.40 2.21
C GLN A 222 25.08 -12.66 2.94
N ARG A 223 24.15 -13.60 3.17
CA ARG A 223 24.42 -14.86 3.87
C ARG A 223 23.77 -16.07 3.21
N PHE A 224 22.59 -15.90 2.62
CA PHE A 224 21.83 -16.99 2.01
C PHE A 224 21.14 -16.54 0.72
N ALA A 225 20.44 -17.45 0.06
CA ALA A 225 19.53 -17.14 -1.04
C ALA A 225 18.11 -17.55 -0.66
N PHE A 226 17.10 -16.80 -1.10
CA PHE A 226 15.71 -17.15 -0.88
C PHE A 226 15.28 -18.28 -1.82
N ALA A 227 14.80 -19.39 -1.26
CA ALA A 227 14.16 -20.50 -1.98
C ALA A 227 14.85 -20.97 -3.28
N PRO A 228 16.20 -21.11 -3.35
CA PRO A 228 16.86 -21.54 -4.57
C PRO A 228 16.41 -22.96 -4.95
N GLY A 229 16.01 -23.12 -6.22
CA GLY A 229 15.59 -24.42 -6.77
C GLY A 229 14.16 -24.83 -6.45
N LEU A 230 13.39 -24.00 -5.73
CA LEU A 230 11.95 -24.17 -5.61
C LEU A 230 11.23 -23.44 -6.76
N ASN A 231 10.09 -23.97 -7.16
CA ASN A 231 9.23 -23.32 -8.14
C ASN A 231 8.17 -22.49 -7.43
N ALA A 232 8.13 -21.19 -7.74
CA ALA A 232 6.98 -20.35 -7.45
C ALA A 232 5.76 -20.89 -8.20
N PRO A 233 4.54 -20.72 -7.68
CA PRO A 233 4.17 -19.93 -6.50
C PRO A 233 4.53 -20.59 -5.15
N TYR A 234 4.56 -19.79 -4.08
CA TYR A 234 4.95 -20.21 -2.75
C TYR A 234 3.84 -20.05 -1.71
N ASP A 235 3.62 -21.09 -0.91
CA ASP A 235 2.86 -20.98 0.33
C ASP A 235 3.80 -20.57 1.48
N LEU A 236 3.59 -19.38 2.02
CA LEU A 236 4.38 -18.83 3.12
C LEU A 236 3.63 -18.98 4.45
N ARG A 237 4.23 -19.73 5.37
CA ARG A 237 3.70 -19.94 6.73
C ARG A 237 4.74 -19.62 7.78
N VAL A 238 4.27 -19.40 9.00
CA VAL A 238 5.10 -19.34 10.19
C VAL A 238 4.70 -20.43 11.16
N GLU A 239 5.69 -21.05 11.78
CA GLU A 239 5.55 -22.01 12.87
C GLU A 239 6.23 -21.46 14.11
N ASN A 240 5.65 -21.74 15.27
CA ASN A 240 6.15 -21.31 16.57
C ASN A 240 6.35 -19.79 16.70
N GLY A 241 5.57 -18.96 15.99
CA GLY A 241 5.80 -17.51 15.96
C GLY A 241 5.70 -16.80 17.31
N HIS A 242 5.12 -17.44 18.32
CA HIS A 242 5.16 -16.97 19.71
C HIS A 242 6.54 -17.05 20.38
N ARG A 243 7.50 -17.77 19.80
CA ARG A 243 8.86 -17.92 20.34
C ARG A 243 9.73 -16.70 20.10
N SER A 244 9.30 -15.78 19.23
CA SER A 244 9.97 -14.51 19.00
C SER A 244 8.98 -13.35 19.09
N ASP A 245 9.48 -12.18 19.47
CA ASP A 245 8.82 -10.91 19.19
C ASP A 245 9.43 -10.32 17.92
N GLY A 246 8.68 -9.49 17.19
CA GLY A 246 9.25 -8.88 16.00
C GLY A 246 8.29 -8.05 15.18
N ALA A 247 8.88 -7.36 14.22
CA ALA A 247 8.19 -6.66 13.15
C ALA A 247 8.50 -7.34 11.82
N TYR A 248 7.54 -7.34 10.91
CA TYR A 248 7.73 -7.85 9.56
C TYR A 248 7.04 -6.95 8.55
N HIS A 249 7.55 -7.01 7.33
CA HIS A 249 7.03 -6.31 6.18
C HIS A 249 7.16 -7.22 4.96
N ILE A 250 6.02 -7.59 4.37
CA ILE A 250 5.96 -8.50 3.22
C ILE A 250 5.09 -7.84 2.17
N LEU A 251 5.59 -7.72 0.95
CA LEU A 251 4.82 -7.26 -0.20
C LEU A 251 4.54 -8.45 -1.12
N VAL A 252 3.31 -8.60 -1.60
CA VAL A 252 2.89 -9.67 -2.52
C VAL A 252 2.04 -9.11 -3.63
N ASN A 253 2.10 -9.72 -4.82
CA ASN A 253 1.46 -9.15 -6.01
C ASN A 253 -0.06 -9.32 -6.04
N GLU A 254 -0.57 -10.44 -5.54
CA GLU A 254 -2.00 -10.78 -5.67
C GLU A 254 -2.70 -10.79 -4.30
N ALA A 255 -3.86 -10.15 -4.24
CA ALA A 255 -4.64 -10.03 -3.00
C ALA A 255 -5.47 -11.26 -2.66
N SER A 256 -5.85 -12.05 -3.67
CA SER A 256 -6.61 -13.30 -3.52
C SER A 256 -5.88 -14.37 -2.71
N ASP A 257 -4.56 -14.24 -2.66
CA ASP A 257 -3.60 -15.17 -2.09
C ASP A 257 -3.40 -14.98 -0.58
N VAL A 258 -3.90 -13.86 -0.03
CA VAL A 258 -3.77 -13.52 1.39
C VAL A 258 -5.00 -14.00 2.16
N ASP A 259 -4.79 -14.86 3.17
CA ASP A 259 -5.84 -15.16 4.16
C ASP A 259 -6.04 -13.94 5.08
N THR A 260 -6.89 -13.02 4.64
CA THR A 260 -7.25 -11.80 5.38
C THR A 260 -7.84 -12.10 6.77
N GLY A 261 -8.32 -13.32 7.05
CA GLY A 261 -8.76 -13.74 8.37
C GLY A 261 -7.62 -13.75 9.41
N ASN A 262 -6.38 -13.88 8.96
CA ASN A 262 -5.19 -13.84 9.81
C ASN A 262 -4.69 -12.42 10.11
N PHE A 263 -5.27 -11.39 9.49
CA PHE A 263 -4.82 -10.00 9.60
C PHE A 263 -5.97 -9.05 10.01
N HIS A 264 -5.59 -7.93 10.61
CA HIS A 264 -6.45 -6.78 10.77
C HIS A 264 -6.48 -5.96 9.47
N THR A 265 -7.54 -5.20 9.26
CA THR A 265 -7.67 -4.28 8.10
C THR A 265 -7.25 -2.85 8.45
N ASP A 266 -6.74 -2.64 9.66
CA ASP A 266 -6.31 -1.36 10.17
C ASP A 266 -4.96 -1.49 10.91
N PRO A 267 -4.06 -0.51 10.80
CA PRO A 267 -2.74 -0.54 11.43
C PRO A 267 -2.75 -0.28 12.95
N GLY A 268 -3.89 -0.43 13.63
CA GLY A 268 -4.05 -0.15 15.07
C GLY A 268 -3.13 -0.98 15.98
N ASN A 269 -2.93 -0.54 17.22
CA ASN A 269 -2.24 -1.20 18.36
C ASN A 269 -0.95 -2.04 18.08
N GLY A 270 -0.32 -1.91 16.91
CA GLY A 270 0.82 -2.74 16.51
C GLY A 270 0.48 -4.20 16.21
N GLN A 271 -0.78 -4.51 15.88
CA GLN A 271 -1.23 -5.85 15.50
C GLN A 271 -0.80 -6.21 14.05
N PRO A 272 -0.83 -7.50 13.65
CA PRO A 272 -0.64 -7.86 12.25
C PRO A 272 -1.79 -7.31 11.41
N TYR A 273 -1.50 -6.59 10.34
CA TYR A 273 -2.50 -6.01 9.46
C TYR A 273 -2.13 -6.19 7.99
N VAL A 274 -3.16 -6.13 7.15
CA VAL A 274 -3.05 -6.11 5.70
C VAL A 274 -3.37 -4.70 5.21
N SER A 275 -2.58 -4.22 4.26
CA SER A 275 -2.77 -2.94 3.57
C SER A 275 -2.54 -3.14 2.07
N ARG A 276 -2.75 -2.09 1.29
CA ARG A 276 -2.59 -2.08 -0.16
C ARG A 276 -1.64 -0.99 -0.60
N GLU A 277 -0.86 -1.29 -1.62
CA GLU A 277 -0.06 -0.31 -2.33
C GLU A 277 -0.90 0.44 -3.34
N LEU A 278 -0.69 1.75 -3.42
CA LEU A 278 -1.28 2.62 -4.42
C LEU A 278 -0.35 2.77 -5.63
N SER A 279 -0.88 2.51 -6.82
CA SER A 279 -0.25 2.90 -8.09
C SER A 279 -0.74 4.28 -8.56
N THR A 280 -1.99 4.61 -8.21
CA THR A 280 -2.61 5.91 -8.47
C THR A 280 -3.41 6.34 -7.25
N ALA A 281 -3.12 7.52 -6.69
CA ALA A 281 -3.90 8.11 -5.60
C ALA A 281 -4.89 9.14 -6.15
N VAL A 282 -6.16 8.97 -5.83
CA VAL A 282 -7.20 9.97 -6.08
C VAL A 282 -7.55 10.65 -4.76
N VAL A 283 -7.45 11.97 -4.72
CA VAL A 283 -7.66 12.79 -3.53
C VAL A 283 -8.81 13.74 -3.77
N ASP A 284 -9.82 13.67 -2.92
CA ASP A 284 -10.93 14.62 -2.91
C ASP A 284 -10.51 15.86 -2.12
N VAL A 285 -10.74 17.02 -2.72
CA VAL A 285 -10.45 18.33 -2.14
C VAL A 285 -11.75 19.13 -2.06
N GLU A 286 -12.13 19.49 -0.84
CA GLU A 286 -13.24 20.40 -0.58
C GLU A 286 -12.69 21.72 -0.04
N TYR A 287 -13.05 22.82 -0.69
CA TYR A 287 -12.75 24.17 -0.25
C TYR A 287 -14.05 24.92 0.03
N VAL A 288 -14.19 25.46 1.24
CA VAL A 288 -15.37 26.22 1.66
C VAL A 288 -14.92 27.56 2.23
N SER A 289 -15.48 28.65 1.71
CA SER A 289 -15.34 30.00 2.26
C SER A 289 -16.73 30.60 2.54
N ASP A 290 -16.75 31.83 3.05
CA ASP A 290 -17.98 32.60 3.26
C ASP A 290 -18.76 32.92 1.97
N LYS A 291 -18.12 32.74 0.79
CA LYS A 291 -18.67 33.14 -0.51
C LYS A 291 -18.75 32.02 -1.54
N LEU A 292 -17.88 31.02 -1.46
CA LEU A 292 -17.74 29.96 -2.45
C LEU A 292 -17.48 28.62 -1.78
N SER A 293 -18.13 27.58 -2.30
CA SER A 293 -17.79 26.18 -2.05
C SER A 293 -17.39 25.52 -3.38
N ALA A 294 -16.29 24.78 -3.35
CA ALA A 294 -15.76 24.03 -4.48
C ALA A 294 -15.32 22.64 -4.03
N GLU A 295 -15.66 21.63 -4.82
CA GLU A 295 -15.19 20.25 -4.66
C GLU A 295 -14.48 19.80 -5.93
N SER A 296 -13.26 19.29 -5.80
CA SER A 296 -12.41 18.84 -6.90
C SER A 296 -11.77 17.50 -6.58
N GLN A 297 -11.42 16.74 -7.61
CA GLN A 297 -10.60 15.53 -7.47
C GLN A 297 -9.22 15.76 -8.08
N ILE A 298 -8.18 15.34 -7.36
CA ILE A 298 -6.79 15.38 -7.82
C ILE A 298 -6.32 13.94 -7.99
N THR A 299 -5.80 13.63 -9.17
CA THR A 299 -5.21 12.31 -9.46
C THR A 299 -3.70 12.44 -9.52
N VAL A 300 -3.01 11.60 -8.73
CA VAL A 300 -1.55 11.52 -8.65
C VAL A 300 -1.12 10.11 -9.01
N ARG A 301 -0.27 9.99 -10.03
CA ARG A 301 0.33 8.72 -10.42
C ARG A 301 1.60 8.50 -9.59
N ILE A 302 1.72 7.34 -8.98
CA ILE A 302 2.83 7.00 -8.08
C ILE A 302 3.86 6.19 -8.88
N GLY A 303 5.13 6.57 -8.76
CA GLY A 303 6.24 5.84 -9.38
C GLY A 303 6.33 5.95 -10.91
N GLY A 304 5.49 6.76 -11.55
CA GLY A 304 5.70 7.21 -12.92
C GLY A 304 6.48 8.51 -12.93
N ASP A 305 7.55 8.60 -13.71
CA ASP A 305 8.23 9.86 -13.96
C ASP A 305 7.16 10.90 -14.38
N SER A 306 7.04 11.95 -13.58
CA SER A 306 6.33 13.16 -13.96
C SER A 306 7.07 13.78 -15.14
N GLU A 307 6.58 13.55 -16.36
CA GLU A 307 6.93 14.37 -17.53
C GLU A 307 6.41 15.81 -17.38
#